data_AF-G5IF54-F1
#
_entry.id   AF-G5IF54-F1
#
_cell.length_a   1.000
_cell.length_b   1.000
_cell.length_c   1.000
_cell.angle_alpha   90.00
_cell.angle_beta   90.00
_cell.angle_gamma   90.00
#
_symmetry.space_group_name_H-M   'P 1'
#
loop_
_entity.id
_entity.type
_entity.pdbx_description
1 polymer ?
#
loop_
_entity_poly.entity_id
_entity_poly.type
_entity_poly.pdbx_seq_one_letter_code
_entity_poly.pdbx_strand_id
1 'polypeptide(L)'
;MMGNDVHKVIEIALGEVGYLEKASDRELYDKTANAGDRNYTKYGKEMHAIEPSIMDYPAPWCDAFVDWCFYQAYGIEEAKRLLGGGFDDYTVGSARLYQNMQAWHTGKPQIGDQIFFRNAVRIYHTGLVYDVDSAYVYTVEGNTGGGSGVIANGGGVWKKKYRLGDASIAGYGRPGYGAGNGNGSESSSVPLILAGQIHANNFAQCGIEEDGIYGPLSKRAGIKVLQRAMNLDYSARLTEDGLWGPKTQAALGRHYVKYGETQYMVTALEILLLLKSRNPGGVECPGEFGSNLTSAVTQYQTDHGWSPTGIADAPLFHSLTV
;
A
#
# COMPACT_ATOMS: atom_id res chain seq x y z
N MET A 1 3.72 10.90 2.13
CA MET A 1 3.19 9.77 2.93
C MET A 1 3.31 8.51 2.10
N MET A 2 4.14 7.55 2.52
CA MET A 2 4.19 6.20 1.95
C MET A 2 2.79 5.57 2.00
N GLY A 3 2.36 4.89 0.94
CA GLY A 3 1.17 4.05 1.01
C GLY A 3 1.36 2.98 2.09
N ASN A 4 0.32 2.70 2.84
CA ASN A 4 0.29 1.62 3.82
C ASN A 4 0.35 0.27 3.11
N ASP A 5 1.33 -0.55 3.47
CA ASP A 5 1.42 -1.92 2.97
C ASP A 5 0.28 -2.76 3.55
N VAL A 6 -0.63 -3.21 2.69
CA VAL A 6 -1.78 -4.07 3.02
C VAL A 6 -1.36 -5.39 3.67
N HIS A 7 -0.16 -5.90 3.36
CA HIS A 7 0.30 -7.16 3.95
C HIS A 7 0.54 -7.05 5.45
N LYS A 8 0.88 -5.86 5.98
CA LYS A 8 1.08 -5.66 7.42
C LYS A 8 -0.16 -5.99 8.25
N VAL A 9 -1.32 -5.42 7.89
CA VAL A 9 -2.56 -5.67 8.63
C VAL A 9 -3.03 -7.11 8.49
N ILE A 10 -2.78 -7.73 7.33
CA ILE A 10 -3.10 -9.14 7.08
C ILE A 10 -2.21 -10.06 7.92
N GLU A 11 -0.90 -9.81 7.97
CA GLU A 11 0.04 -10.59 8.78
C GLU A 11 -0.30 -10.52 10.27
N ILE A 12 -0.66 -9.34 10.77
CA ILE A 12 -1.14 -9.15 12.14
C ILE A 12 -2.40 -9.99 12.39
N ALA A 13 -3.42 -9.85 11.55
CA ALA A 13 -4.67 -10.58 11.73
C ALA A 13 -4.48 -12.12 11.63
N LEU A 14 -3.67 -12.58 10.67
CA LEU A 14 -3.30 -13.99 10.53
C LEU A 14 -2.52 -14.52 11.74
N GLY A 15 -1.67 -13.67 12.33
CA GLY A 15 -0.93 -13.95 13.56
C GLY A 15 -1.85 -14.22 14.75
N GLU A 16 -3.07 -13.71 14.75
CA GLU A 16 -4.05 -13.90 15.82
C GLU A 16 -4.92 -15.15 15.66
N VAL A 17 -4.86 -15.85 14.52
CA VAL A 17 -5.64 -17.09 14.31
C VAL A 17 -5.39 -18.08 15.45
N GLY A 18 -6.49 -18.60 16.02
CA GLY A 18 -6.50 -19.48 17.18
C GLY A 18 -6.62 -18.75 18.53
N TYR A 19 -6.65 -17.42 18.56
CA TYR A 19 -6.97 -16.67 19.78
C TYR A 19 -8.39 -16.95 20.26
N LEU A 20 -8.55 -17.20 21.56
CA LEU A 20 -9.84 -17.39 22.23
C LEU A 20 -10.12 -16.24 23.20
N GLU A 21 -11.34 -15.71 23.21
CA GLU A 21 -11.76 -14.71 24.20
C GLU A 21 -11.76 -15.28 25.62
N LYS A 22 -11.71 -14.39 26.61
CA LYS A 22 -11.41 -14.76 27.99
C LYS A 22 -12.64 -14.72 28.90
N ALA A 23 -12.59 -15.52 29.97
CA ALA A 23 -13.60 -15.52 31.02
C ALA A 23 -13.53 -14.29 31.95
N SER A 24 -12.42 -13.57 31.93
CA SER A 24 -12.15 -12.33 32.68
C SER A 24 -11.02 -11.53 32.04
N ASP A 25 -10.66 -10.38 32.59
CA ASP A 25 -9.56 -9.51 32.14
C ASP A 25 -8.14 -10.04 32.42
N ARG A 26 -8.03 -11.33 32.77
CA ARG A 26 -6.76 -12.04 33.01
C ARG A 26 -6.28 -12.75 31.75
N GLU A 27 -4.96 -12.86 31.61
CA GLU A 27 -4.30 -13.67 30.56
C GLU A 27 -4.68 -13.26 29.12
N LEU A 28 -5.07 -12.00 28.92
CA LEU A 28 -5.56 -11.46 27.63
C LEU A 28 -4.57 -11.60 26.46
N TYR A 29 -3.27 -11.75 26.73
CA TYR A 29 -2.23 -11.85 25.71
C TYR A 29 -1.82 -13.29 25.40
N ASP A 30 -2.27 -14.27 26.21
CA ASP A 30 -2.12 -15.67 25.87
C ASP A 30 -3.19 -16.07 24.86
N LYS A 31 -2.80 -16.86 23.86
CA LYS A 31 -3.70 -17.23 22.76
C LYS A 31 -4.86 -18.11 23.22
N THR A 32 -4.69 -18.95 24.25
CA THR A 32 -5.70 -19.97 24.64
C THR A 32 -6.00 -20.05 26.13
N ALA A 33 -5.12 -19.54 27.00
CA ALA A 33 -5.36 -19.51 28.44
C ALA A 33 -6.57 -18.64 28.80
N ASN A 34 -7.17 -18.89 29.96
CA ASN A 34 -8.40 -18.24 30.46
C ASN A 34 -9.57 -18.17 29.46
N ALA A 35 -9.68 -19.11 28.52
CA ALA A 35 -10.76 -19.08 27.53
C ALA A 35 -12.16 -19.04 28.18
N GLY A 36 -13.07 -18.24 27.64
CA GLY A 36 -14.44 -18.07 28.13
C GLY A 36 -15.37 -17.49 27.06
N ASP A 37 -16.52 -16.99 27.48
CA ASP A 37 -17.63 -16.51 26.64
C ASP A 37 -18.13 -15.11 27.04
N ARG A 38 -17.25 -14.33 27.66
CA ARG A 38 -17.58 -13.03 28.26
C ARG A 38 -16.98 -11.83 27.52
N ASN A 39 -16.53 -12.02 26.28
CA ASN A 39 -15.97 -10.96 25.43
C ASN A 39 -14.72 -10.23 26.00
N TYR A 40 -14.03 -10.78 27.00
CA TYR A 40 -12.77 -10.19 27.46
C TYR A 40 -11.66 -10.50 26.45
N THR A 41 -11.13 -9.46 25.81
CA THR A 41 -10.03 -9.60 24.84
C THR A 41 -8.97 -8.52 24.99
N LYS A 42 -7.73 -8.81 24.56
CA LYS A 42 -6.70 -7.76 24.43
C LYS A 42 -7.13 -6.67 23.43
N TYR A 43 -7.81 -7.06 22.35
CA TYR A 43 -8.27 -6.15 21.29
C TYR A 43 -9.23 -5.10 21.85
N GLY A 44 -10.33 -5.54 22.47
CA GLY A 44 -11.31 -4.64 23.07
C GLY A 44 -10.70 -3.78 24.17
N LYS A 45 -9.81 -4.35 25.02
CA LYS A 45 -9.14 -3.60 26.09
C LYS A 45 -8.25 -2.47 25.56
N GLU A 46 -7.42 -2.75 24.55
CA GLU A 46 -6.51 -1.77 23.96
C GLU A 46 -7.27 -0.70 23.19
N MET A 47 -8.28 -1.08 22.40
CA MET A 47 -9.08 -0.11 21.64
C MET A 47 -9.95 0.77 22.56
N HIS A 48 -10.54 0.21 23.63
CA HIS A 48 -11.24 0.98 24.67
C HIS A 48 -10.31 1.99 25.35
N ALA A 49 -9.03 1.65 25.58
CA ALA A 49 -8.07 2.58 26.14
C ALA A 49 -7.75 3.76 25.20
N ILE A 50 -7.90 3.58 23.88
CA ILE A 50 -7.66 4.62 22.87
C ILE A 50 -8.92 5.50 22.69
N GLU A 51 -10.10 4.91 22.55
CA GLU A 51 -11.37 5.63 22.33
C GLU A 51 -12.52 5.11 23.23
N PRO A 52 -12.50 5.37 24.55
CA PRO A 52 -13.42 4.76 25.51
C PRO A 52 -14.90 5.15 25.34
N SER A 53 -15.19 6.20 24.57
CA SER A 53 -16.56 6.64 24.27
C SER A 53 -17.19 5.94 23.06
N ILE A 54 -16.39 5.21 22.27
CA ILE A 54 -16.82 4.52 21.05
C ILE A 54 -16.56 3.03 21.15
N MET A 55 -15.43 2.64 21.74
CA MET A 55 -15.00 1.25 21.88
C MET A 55 -15.43 0.69 23.23
N ASP A 56 -16.47 -0.11 23.30
CA ASP A 56 -16.91 -0.76 24.53
C ASP A 56 -16.00 -1.93 24.93
N TYR A 57 -15.78 -2.12 26.24
CA TYR A 57 -15.05 -3.27 26.76
C TYR A 57 -15.49 -3.63 28.19
N PRO A 58 -15.80 -4.92 28.48
CA PRO A 58 -15.91 -6.05 27.55
C PRO A 58 -17.19 -5.96 26.70
N ALA A 59 -17.08 -6.23 25.40
CA ALA A 59 -18.19 -6.18 24.44
C ALA A 59 -17.91 -7.04 23.20
N PRO A 60 -18.92 -7.39 22.39
CA PRO A 60 -18.70 -8.10 21.12
C PRO A 60 -17.64 -7.40 20.27
N TRP A 61 -16.62 -8.14 19.85
CA TRP A 61 -15.33 -7.55 19.46
C TRP A 61 -14.92 -7.82 18.00
N CYS A 62 -15.87 -8.15 17.12
CA CYS A 62 -15.56 -8.43 15.70
C CYS A 62 -14.98 -7.21 14.96
N ASP A 63 -15.57 -6.02 15.13
CA ASP A 63 -15.06 -4.78 14.53
C ASP A 63 -13.86 -4.23 15.30
N ALA A 64 -13.92 -4.24 16.64
CA ALA A 64 -12.78 -3.89 17.49
C ALA A 64 -11.52 -4.71 17.17
N PHE A 65 -11.65 -5.98 16.76
CA PHE A 65 -10.53 -6.79 16.26
C PHE A 65 -9.94 -6.25 14.97
N VAL A 66 -10.79 -5.90 13.99
CA VAL A 66 -10.32 -5.34 12.73
C VAL A 66 -9.63 -4.00 12.99
N ASP A 67 -10.26 -3.10 13.75
CA ASP A 67 -9.69 -1.81 14.11
C ASP A 67 -8.36 -1.95 14.85
N TRP A 68 -8.27 -2.93 15.77
CA TRP A 68 -7.01 -3.26 16.44
C TRP A 68 -5.94 -3.73 15.46
N CYS A 69 -6.28 -4.56 14.47
CA CYS A 69 -5.31 -4.98 13.45
C CYS A 69 -4.75 -3.78 12.67
N PHE A 70 -5.61 -2.83 12.27
CA PHE A 70 -5.17 -1.60 11.59
C PHE A 70 -4.33 -0.72 12.50
N TYR A 71 -4.73 -0.55 13.76
CA TYR A 71 -3.97 0.18 14.76
C TYR A 71 -2.56 -0.40 14.94
N GLN A 72 -2.43 -1.72 15.08
CA GLN A 72 -1.12 -2.38 15.20
C GLN A 72 -0.27 -2.23 13.93
N ALA A 73 -0.91 -2.23 12.75
CA ALA A 73 -0.22 -2.17 11.47
C ALA A 73 0.31 -0.77 11.13
N TYR A 74 -0.45 0.28 11.47
CA TYR A 74 -0.25 1.63 10.92
C TYR A 74 -0.20 2.73 11.98
N GLY A 75 -0.51 2.43 13.24
CA GLY A 75 -0.70 3.43 14.29
C GLY A 75 -2.06 4.13 14.20
N ILE A 76 -2.40 4.90 15.23
CA ILE A 76 -3.77 5.43 15.46
C ILE A 76 -4.26 6.32 14.32
N GLU A 77 -3.51 7.36 13.98
CA GLU A 77 -3.95 8.37 12.99
C GLU A 77 -4.19 7.74 11.62
N GLU A 78 -3.26 6.89 11.18
CA GLU A 78 -3.31 6.29 9.85
C GLU A 78 -4.34 5.17 9.77
N ALA A 79 -4.51 4.40 10.85
CA ALA A 79 -5.58 3.42 10.96
C ALA A 79 -6.96 4.08 10.84
N LYS A 80 -7.21 5.18 11.56
CA LYS A 80 -8.47 5.95 11.42
C LYS A 80 -8.66 6.46 10.00
N ARG A 81 -7.61 6.99 9.36
CA ARG A 81 -7.70 7.43 7.96
C ARG A 81 -8.12 6.29 7.02
N LEU A 82 -7.54 5.11 7.21
CA LEU A 82 -7.84 3.91 6.43
C LEU A 82 -9.25 3.36 6.65
N LEU A 83 -9.79 3.51 7.86
CA LEU A 83 -11.10 3.02 8.28
C LEU A 83 -12.23 4.05 8.06
N GLY A 84 -11.97 5.15 7.35
CA GLY A 84 -12.99 6.15 7.02
C GLY A 84 -13.19 7.27 8.04
N GLY A 85 -12.16 7.55 8.84
CA GLY A 85 -12.04 8.74 9.69
C GLY A 85 -12.13 8.46 11.20
N GLY A 86 -12.31 7.20 11.61
CA GLY A 86 -12.44 6.83 13.01
C GLY A 86 -12.36 5.33 13.24
N PHE A 87 -12.41 4.94 14.50
CA PHE A 87 -12.65 3.56 14.93
C PHE A 87 -14.12 3.42 15.33
N ASP A 88 -14.70 2.23 15.21
CA ASP A 88 -16.10 1.97 15.58
C ASP A 88 -16.33 0.47 15.82
N ASP A 89 -16.62 0.07 17.07
CA ASP A 89 -16.87 -1.33 17.40
C ASP A 89 -18.26 -1.82 16.92
N TYR A 90 -19.12 -0.91 16.46
CA TYR A 90 -20.43 -1.20 15.94
C TYR A 90 -20.38 -1.33 14.42
N THR A 91 -20.50 -2.57 13.94
CA THR A 91 -20.42 -2.92 12.50
C THR A 91 -21.27 -2.09 11.54
N VAL A 92 -22.41 -1.55 11.96
CA VAL A 92 -23.22 -0.64 11.12
C VAL A 92 -22.57 0.74 11.01
N GLY A 93 -22.00 1.25 12.10
CA GLY A 93 -21.25 2.50 12.14
C GLY A 93 -19.96 2.40 11.34
N SER A 94 -19.17 1.35 11.58
CA SER A 94 -17.95 1.04 10.82
C SER A 94 -18.21 0.96 9.30
N ALA A 95 -19.23 0.20 8.86
CA ALA A 95 -19.61 0.16 7.45
C ALA A 95 -20.02 1.55 6.89
N ARG A 96 -20.63 2.41 7.73
CA ARG A 96 -21.04 3.76 7.33
C ARG A 96 -19.83 4.68 7.11
N LEU A 97 -18.73 4.49 7.84
CA LEU A 97 -17.49 5.25 7.61
C LEU A 97 -16.97 5.04 6.18
N TYR A 98 -16.92 3.79 5.71
CA TYR A 98 -16.55 3.46 4.32
C TYR A 98 -17.54 4.03 3.30
N GLN A 99 -18.84 3.98 3.57
CA GLN A 99 -19.86 4.56 2.70
C GLN A 99 -19.69 6.07 2.55
N ASN A 100 -19.45 6.76 3.67
CA ASN A 100 -19.26 8.22 3.69
C ASN A 100 -18.02 8.65 2.92
N MET A 101 -16.94 7.86 2.95
CA MET A 101 -15.73 8.12 2.16
C MET A 101 -15.74 7.50 0.75
N GLN A 102 -16.90 7.02 0.28
CA GLN A 102 -17.09 6.43 -1.05
C GLN A 102 -16.17 5.23 -1.35
N ALA A 103 -15.81 4.49 -0.31
CA ALA A 103 -14.95 3.30 -0.39
C ALA A 103 -15.71 2.00 -0.10
N TRP A 104 -17.03 2.04 -0.19
CA TRP A 104 -17.89 0.87 -0.03
C TRP A 104 -18.14 0.18 -1.38
N HIS A 105 -17.97 -1.13 -1.41
CA HIS A 105 -18.17 -1.95 -2.60
C HIS A 105 -19.08 -3.15 -2.31
N THR A 106 -19.85 -3.59 -3.29
CA THR A 106 -20.79 -4.74 -3.17
C THR A 106 -20.36 -5.96 -3.98
N GLY A 107 -19.20 -5.91 -4.63
CA GLY A 107 -18.64 -6.98 -5.43
C GLY A 107 -17.18 -6.73 -5.75
N LYS A 108 -16.54 -7.72 -6.39
CA LYS A 108 -15.08 -7.71 -6.68
C LYS A 108 -14.26 -7.46 -5.39
N PRO A 109 -14.33 -8.37 -4.40
CA PRO A 109 -13.51 -8.26 -3.21
C PRO A 109 -12.03 -8.19 -3.56
N GLN A 110 -11.27 -7.50 -2.72
CA GLN A 110 -9.82 -7.39 -2.81
C GLN A 110 -9.18 -7.79 -1.49
N ILE A 111 -7.95 -8.26 -1.58
CA ILE A 111 -7.08 -8.48 -0.42
C ILE A 111 -6.97 -7.16 0.36
N GLY A 112 -7.18 -7.21 1.68
CA GLY A 112 -7.19 -6.06 2.57
C GLY A 112 -8.52 -5.35 2.73
N ASP A 113 -9.57 -5.74 2.02
CA ASP A 113 -10.92 -5.24 2.30
C ASP A 113 -11.37 -5.68 3.71
N GLN A 114 -12.08 -4.81 4.42
CA GLN A 114 -12.93 -5.23 5.53
C GLN A 114 -14.27 -5.72 4.96
N ILE A 115 -14.57 -6.99 5.12
CA ILE A 115 -15.83 -7.60 4.67
C ILE A 115 -16.89 -7.47 5.75
N PHE A 116 -18.10 -7.12 5.36
CA PHE A 116 -19.23 -6.95 6.27
C PHE A 116 -20.36 -7.91 5.93
N PHE A 117 -20.96 -8.51 6.95
CA PHE A 117 -22.06 -9.47 6.81
C PHE A 117 -23.36 -8.92 7.40
N ARG A 118 -24.46 -9.21 6.72
CA ARG A 118 -25.81 -8.81 7.12
C ARG A 118 -26.70 -9.99 7.45
N ASN A 119 -27.69 -9.71 8.30
CA ASN A 119 -28.87 -10.54 8.47
C ASN A 119 -30.10 -9.74 7.97
N ALA A 120 -31.31 -10.21 8.30
CA ALA A 120 -32.55 -9.54 7.90
C ALA A 120 -32.74 -8.13 8.51
N VAL A 121 -31.97 -7.78 9.54
CA VAL A 121 -32.13 -6.54 10.32
C VAL A 121 -31.03 -5.54 10.05
N ARG A 122 -29.76 -5.98 10.05
CA ARG A 122 -28.60 -5.08 9.96
C ARG A 122 -27.32 -5.79 9.52
N ILE A 123 -26.26 -5.01 9.31
CA ILE A 123 -24.88 -5.50 9.38
C ILE A 123 -24.60 -5.91 10.82
N TYR A 124 -24.06 -7.11 11.03
CA TYR A 124 -23.92 -7.70 12.37
C TYR A 124 -22.59 -8.40 12.63
N HIS A 125 -21.73 -8.52 11.61
CA HIS A 125 -20.43 -9.16 11.72
C HIS A 125 -19.49 -8.62 10.65
N THR A 126 -18.19 -8.71 10.90
CA THR A 126 -17.14 -8.21 10.00
C THR A 126 -15.89 -9.10 10.05
N GLY A 127 -14.98 -8.89 9.12
CA GLY A 127 -13.67 -9.53 9.09
C GLY A 127 -12.71 -8.91 8.08
N LEU A 128 -11.47 -9.37 8.05
CA LEU A 128 -10.44 -8.89 7.12
C LEU A 128 -10.22 -9.91 6.00
N VAL A 129 -10.27 -9.47 4.75
CA VAL A 129 -9.98 -10.32 3.58
C VAL A 129 -8.47 -10.51 3.42
N TYR A 130 -7.98 -11.74 3.46
CA TYR A 130 -6.55 -12.04 3.27
C TYR A 130 -6.24 -12.70 1.92
N ASP A 131 -7.23 -13.26 1.22
CA ASP A 131 -7.07 -13.87 -0.09
C ASP A 131 -8.40 -13.89 -0.87
N VAL A 132 -8.33 -13.96 -2.20
CA VAL A 132 -9.49 -14.04 -3.11
C VAL A 132 -9.12 -14.91 -4.31
N ASP A 133 -9.95 -15.90 -4.62
CA ASP A 133 -9.84 -16.69 -5.86
C ASP A 133 -11.09 -16.53 -6.75
N SER A 134 -11.15 -17.29 -7.84
CA SER A 134 -12.27 -17.25 -8.80
C SER A 134 -13.65 -17.60 -8.23
N ALA A 135 -13.72 -18.24 -7.06
CA ALA A 135 -14.93 -18.78 -6.46
C ALA A 135 -15.17 -18.33 -5.02
N TYR A 136 -14.12 -17.99 -4.28
CA TYR A 136 -14.18 -17.68 -2.85
C TYR A 136 -13.45 -16.39 -2.46
N VAL A 137 -13.99 -15.75 -1.43
CA VAL A 137 -13.27 -14.75 -0.61
C VAL A 137 -12.86 -15.42 0.69
N TYR A 138 -11.60 -15.21 1.12
CA TYR A 138 -11.01 -15.80 2.31
C TYR A 138 -10.74 -14.73 3.36
N THR A 139 -11.17 -14.98 4.59
CA THR A 139 -11.21 -13.96 5.64
C THR A 139 -10.59 -14.48 6.93
N VAL A 140 -10.03 -13.57 7.72
CA VAL A 140 -9.72 -13.77 9.13
C VAL A 140 -10.63 -12.87 9.93
N GLU A 141 -11.37 -13.46 10.86
CA GLU A 141 -12.43 -12.76 11.59
C GLU A 141 -12.24 -12.96 13.08
N GLY A 142 -12.40 -11.87 13.83
CA GLY A 142 -12.51 -11.90 15.29
C GLY A 142 -13.96 -12.17 15.72
N ASN A 143 -14.12 -12.58 16.96
CA ASN A 143 -15.39 -12.95 17.57
C ASN A 143 -16.24 -13.92 16.71
N THR A 144 -15.58 -14.90 16.08
CA THR A 144 -16.22 -15.93 15.24
C THR A 144 -15.93 -17.34 15.75
N GLY A 145 -16.59 -18.34 15.18
CA GLY A 145 -16.31 -19.76 15.40
C GLY A 145 -15.70 -20.45 14.17
N GLY A 146 -14.98 -21.56 14.39
CA GLY A 146 -14.27 -22.30 13.32
C GLY A 146 -15.15 -23.09 12.33
N GLY A 147 -16.47 -23.11 12.49
CA GLY A 147 -17.40 -23.77 11.56
C GLY A 147 -17.54 -23.07 10.21
N SER A 148 -18.40 -23.55 9.32
CA SER A 148 -18.70 -22.89 8.03
C SER A 148 -19.72 -21.76 8.18
N GLY A 149 -19.66 -20.75 7.30
CA GLY A 149 -20.61 -19.63 7.30
C GLY A 149 -20.35 -18.61 8.41
N VAL A 150 -21.17 -17.58 8.49
CA VAL A 150 -21.01 -16.51 9.49
C VAL A 150 -21.46 -17.02 10.86
N ILE A 151 -20.55 -17.01 11.85
CA ILE A 151 -20.82 -17.44 13.23
C ILE A 151 -20.43 -16.29 14.15
N ALA A 152 -21.23 -15.23 14.17
CA ALA A 152 -20.96 -14.08 15.03
C ALA A 152 -21.03 -14.46 16.51
N ASN A 153 -20.23 -13.79 17.33
CA ASN A 153 -20.09 -14.07 18.76
C ASN A 153 -19.61 -15.49 19.08
N GLY A 154 -18.70 -16.01 18.24
CA GLY A 154 -18.18 -17.38 18.34
C GLY A 154 -16.93 -17.53 19.22
N GLY A 155 -16.46 -16.44 19.84
CA GLY A 155 -15.46 -16.49 20.91
C GLY A 155 -14.00 -16.64 20.49
N GLY A 156 -13.66 -16.54 19.21
CA GLY A 156 -12.26 -16.60 18.79
C GLY A 156 -11.94 -15.96 17.44
N VAL A 157 -10.66 -16.06 17.06
CA VAL A 157 -10.15 -15.63 15.75
C VAL A 157 -9.97 -16.85 14.84
N TRP A 158 -10.68 -16.88 13.72
CA TRP A 158 -10.63 -18.00 12.79
C TRP A 158 -10.51 -17.55 11.34
N LYS A 159 -9.88 -18.42 10.53
CA LYS A 159 -9.95 -18.31 9.08
C LYS A 159 -11.30 -18.84 8.59
N LYS A 160 -11.91 -18.11 7.67
CA LYS A 160 -13.19 -18.44 7.06
C LYS A 160 -13.09 -18.24 5.55
N LYS A 161 -14.10 -18.74 4.83
CA LYS A 161 -14.26 -18.47 3.40
C LYS A 161 -15.73 -18.49 3.02
N TYR A 162 -16.09 -17.68 2.04
CA TYR A 162 -17.45 -17.53 1.53
C TYR A 162 -17.43 -17.56 0.03
N ARG A 163 -18.48 -18.11 -0.59
CA ARG A 163 -18.61 -18.05 -2.05
C ARG A 163 -18.76 -16.58 -2.47
N LEU A 164 -18.16 -16.23 -3.60
CA LEU A 164 -18.41 -14.93 -4.20
C LEU A 164 -19.92 -14.78 -4.50
N GLY A 165 -20.52 -13.69 -4.01
CA GLY A 165 -21.96 -13.44 -4.13
C GLY A 165 -22.84 -14.12 -3.07
N ASP A 166 -22.26 -14.69 -2.00
CA ASP A 166 -23.03 -15.19 -0.87
C ASP A 166 -23.98 -14.12 -0.32
N ALA A 167 -25.25 -14.48 -0.13
CA ALA A 167 -26.31 -13.53 0.24
C ALA A 167 -26.11 -12.88 1.61
N SER A 168 -25.31 -13.51 2.49
CA SER A 168 -24.95 -12.98 3.79
C SER A 168 -23.96 -11.81 3.69
N ILE A 169 -23.24 -11.66 2.58
CA ILE A 169 -22.29 -10.56 2.37
C ILE A 169 -23.07 -9.27 2.11
N ALA A 170 -22.88 -8.28 2.98
CA ALA A 170 -23.44 -6.95 2.81
C ALA A 170 -22.62 -6.11 1.83
N GLY A 171 -21.29 -6.24 1.93
CA GLY A 171 -20.33 -5.51 1.11
C GLY A 171 -18.95 -5.50 1.74
N TYR A 172 -18.11 -4.61 1.22
CA TYR A 172 -16.69 -4.50 1.52
C TYR A 172 -16.35 -3.03 1.73
N GLY A 173 -15.80 -2.70 2.88
CA GLY A 173 -15.05 -1.45 3.08
C GLY A 173 -13.66 -1.62 2.51
N ARG A 174 -13.24 -0.76 1.59
CA ARG A 174 -11.92 -0.81 0.96
C ARG A 174 -11.05 0.32 1.47
N PRO A 175 -10.16 0.07 2.43
CA PRO A 175 -9.23 1.08 2.90
C PRO A 175 -8.41 1.66 1.76
N GLY A 176 -8.26 2.97 1.76
CA GLY A 176 -7.33 3.65 0.87
C GLY A 176 -5.89 3.44 1.34
N TYR A 177 -5.35 2.24 1.14
CA TYR A 177 -3.97 1.90 1.49
C TYR A 177 -2.94 2.80 0.76
N GLY A 178 -3.33 3.52 -0.30
CA GLY A 178 -2.57 4.64 -0.87
C GLY A 178 -2.85 6.00 -0.20
N ALA A 179 -1.94 6.97 -0.30
CA ALA A 179 -2.16 8.33 0.20
C ALA A 179 -3.34 9.01 -0.53
N GLY A 180 -4.28 9.65 0.18
CA GLY A 180 -5.52 10.25 -0.36
C GLY A 180 -5.29 11.29 -1.48
N ASN A 181 -6.24 11.64 -2.36
CA ASN A 181 -7.70 11.73 -2.20
C ASN A 181 -8.38 11.77 -3.59
N GLY A 182 -9.59 11.22 -3.72
CA GLY A 182 -10.62 11.65 -4.70
C GLY A 182 -10.39 11.39 -6.21
N ASN A 183 -11.26 10.57 -6.79
CA ASN A 183 -11.56 10.42 -8.22
C ASN A 183 -10.42 10.00 -9.17
N GLY A 184 -10.53 8.75 -9.61
CA GLY A 184 -10.09 8.33 -10.94
C GLY A 184 -8.77 7.57 -10.95
N SER A 185 -8.89 6.27 -11.24
CA SER A 185 -7.87 5.39 -11.83
C SER A 185 -6.47 5.29 -11.20
N GLU A 186 -6.21 4.08 -10.70
CA GLU A 186 -4.95 3.32 -10.75
C GLU A 186 -3.80 3.64 -9.77
N SER A 187 -3.43 2.58 -9.03
CA SER A 187 -2.08 2.19 -8.61
C SER A 187 -1.23 3.17 -7.79
N SER A 188 -1.00 2.89 -6.50
CA SER A 188 0.35 3.04 -5.92
C SER A 188 0.44 2.39 -4.53
N SER A 189 1.41 1.53 -4.23
CA SER A 189 2.87 1.61 -4.47
C SER A 189 3.52 2.73 -3.65
N VAL A 190 4.79 2.55 -3.32
CA VAL A 190 5.66 3.58 -2.75
C VAL A 190 5.48 4.90 -3.55
N PRO A 191 5.31 6.07 -2.89
CA PRO A 191 5.29 7.37 -3.56
C PRO A 191 6.45 7.47 -4.56
N LEU A 192 6.16 7.86 -5.80
CA LEU A 192 7.11 7.71 -6.90
C LEU A 192 8.45 8.42 -6.63
N ILE A 193 8.43 9.62 -6.04
CA ILE A 193 9.66 10.34 -5.67
C ILE A 193 10.50 9.55 -4.66
N LEU A 194 9.85 8.96 -3.67
CA LEU A 194 10.50 8.13 -2.66
C LEU A 194 11.08 6.86 -3.28
N ALA A 195 10.33 6.18 -4.16
CA ALA A 195 10.87 5.05 -4.92
C ALA A 195 12.10 5.50 -5.73
N GLY A 196 12.04 6.68 -6.35
CA GLY A 196 13.18 7.29 -7.03
C GLY A 196 14.38 7.52 -6.11
N GLN A 197 14.19 7.99 -4.88
CA GLN A 197 15.26 8.18 -3.89
C GLN A 197 15.88 6.86 -3.46
N ILE A 198 15.05 5.85 -3.15
CA ILE A 198 15.49 4.49 -2.80
C ILE A 198 16.31 3.89 -3.94
N HIS A 199 15.80 3.94 -5.17
CA HIS A 199 16.52 3.39 -6.32
C HIS A 199 17.77 4.20 -6.65
N ALA A 200 17.79 5.52 -6.47
CA ALA A 200 18.98 6.33 -6.61
C ALA A 200 20.06 5.95 -5.56
N ASN A 201 19.68 5.70 -4.32
CA ASN A 201 20.56 5.20 -3.27
C ASN A 201 21.13 3.81 -3.63
N ASN A 202 20.27 2.88 -4.07
CA ASN A 202 20.69 1.53 -4.43
C ASN A 202 21.59 1.48 -5.67
N PHE A 203 21.26 2.25 -6.71
CA PHE A 203 21.95 2.19 -8.01
C PHE A 203 23.26 2.99 -8.02
N ALA A 204 23.26 4.19 -7.42
CA ALA A 204 24.37 5.14 -7.51
C ALA A 204 24.96 5.53 -6.14
N GLN A 205 24.55 4.86 -5.05
CA GLN A 205 25.08 5.10 -3.70
C GLN A 205 25.00 6.58 -3.31
N CYS A 206 23.85 7.20 -3.57
CA CYS A 206 23.65 8.64 -3.38
C CYS A 206 23.69 9.05 -1.90
N GLY A 207 23.23 8.19 -1.00
CA GLY A 207 23.20 8.45 0.44
C GLY A 207 22.28 9.61 0.83
N ILE A 208 21.20 9.80 0.08
CA ILE A 208 20.21 10.85 0.33
C ILE A 208 19.07 10.33 1.20
N GLU A 209 18.36 11.24 1.87
CA GLU A 209 17.16 10.89 2.64
C GLU A 209 16.04 10.37 1.72
N GLU A 210 15.33 9.35 2.21
CA GLU A 210 14.22 8.67 1.53
C GLU A 210 12.90 9.22 2.09
N ASP A 211 12.66 10.51 1.86
CA ASP A 211 11.58 11.30 2.46
C ASP A 211 10.38 11.54 1.52
N GLY A 212 10.53 11.18 0.25
CA GLY A 212 9.56 11.44 -0.82
C GLY A 212 9.49 12.89 -1.27
N ILE A 213 10.46 13.74 -0.91
CA ILE A 213 10.53 15.16 -1.25
C ILE A 213 11.61 15.38 -2.31
N TYR A 214 11.21 15.93 -3.47
CA TYR A 214 12.18 16.31 -4.50
C TYR A 214 12.88 17.63 -4.12
N GLY A 215 13.93 17.53 -3.31
CA GLY A 215 14.80 18.63 -2.92
C GLY A 215 16.11 18.72 -3.73
N PRO A 216 17.00 19.66 -3.38
CA PRO A 216 18.31 19.81 -4.04
C PRO A 216 19.16 18.55 -4.02
N LEU A 217 19.06 17.71 -2.97
CA LEU A 217 19.78 16.44 -2.87
C LEU A 217 19.22 15.38 -3.84
N SER A 218 17.90 15.27 -3.98
CA SER A 218 17.24 14.40 -4.95
C SER A 218 17.61 14.79 -6.40
N LYS A 219 17.70 16.10 -6.68
CA LYS A 219 18.21 16.59 -7.98
C LYS A 219 19.66 16.16 -8.24
N ARG A 220 20.55 16.32 -7.26
CA ARG A 220 21.96 15.87 -7.37
C ARG A 220 22.04 14.35 -7.55
N ALA A 221 21.20 13.60 -6.84
CA ALA A 221 21.14 12.14 -6.96
C ALA A 221 20.72 11.71 -8.36
N GLY A 222 19.72 12.36 -8.98
CA GLY A 222 19.34 12.11 -10.37
C GLY A 222 20.50 12.31 -11.36
N ILE A 223 21.29 13.37 -11.18
CA ILE A 223 22.49 13.59 -12.00
C ILE A 223 23.53 12.49 -11.78
N LYS A 224 23.75 12.07 -10.52
CA LYS A 224 24.70 11.01 -10.17
C LYS A 224 24.28 9.66 -10.78
N VAL A 225 22.98 9.35 -10.75
CA VAL A 225 22.39 8.18 -11.40
C VAL A 225 22.69 8.17 -12.90
N LEU A 226 22.52 9.30 -13.59
CA LEU A 226 22.83 9.40 -15.01
C LEU A 226 24.33 9.24 -15.29
N GLN A 227 25.20 9.86 -14.48
CA GLN A 227 26.66 9.70 -14.58
C GLN A 227 27.07 8.22 -14.40
N ARG A 228 26.49 7.53 -13.41
CA ARG A 228 26.71 6.11 -13.14
C ARG A 228 26.33 5.24 -14.33
N ALA A 229 25.14 5.46 -14.91
CA ALA A 229 24.68 4.70 -16.07
C ALA A 229 25.58 4.90 -17.30
N MET A 230 25.98 6.15 -17.61
CA MET A 230 26.90 6.43 -18.71
C MET A 230 28.29 5.80 -18.49
N ASN A 231 28.76 5.71 -17.25
CA ASN A 231 29.99 5.00 -16.93
C ASN A 231 29.87 3.50 -17.20
N LEU A 232 28.74 2.90 -16.82
CA LEU A 232 28.48 1.46 -16.99
C LEU A 232 28.28 1.08 -18.47
N ASP A 233 27.44 1.80 -19.20
CA ASP A 233 27.10 1.46 -20.59
C ASP A 233 28.19 1.89 -21.59
N TYR A 234 28.82 3.05 -21.35
CA TYR A 234 29.66 3.72 -22.36
C TYR A 234 31.10 3.94 -21.93
N SER A 235 31.50 3.50 -20.73
CA SER A 235 32.84 3.75 -20.18
C SER A 235 33.24 5.23 -20.22
N ALA A 236 32.29 6.13 -19.93
CA ALA A 236 32.45 7.58 -20.06
C ALA A 236 33.51 8.19 -19.12
N ARG A 237 33.92 7.48 -18.06
CA ARG A 237 34.91 7.90 -17.04
C ARG A 237 34.55 9.24 -16.39
N LEU A 238 33.26 9.45 -16.14
CA LEU A 238 32.73 10.59 -15.40
C LEU A 238 33.00 10.41 -13.91
N THR A 239 33.23 11.52 -13.21
CA THR A 239 33.09 11.57 -11.76
C THR A 239 31.60 11.50 -11.42
N GLU A 240 31.21 10.57 -10.55
CA GLU A 240 29.82 10.41 -10.09
C GLU A 240 29.55 11.34 -8.89
N ASP A 241 29.57 12.65 -9.13
CA ASP A 241 29.46 13.69 -8.10
C ASP A 241 28.08 14.36 -8.01
N GLY A 242 27.17 14.01 -8.92
CA GLY A 242 25.84 14.61 -9.01
C GLY A 242 25.87 16.07 -9.49
N LEU A 243 26.93 16.49 -10.17
CA LEU A 243 27.06 17.82 -10.75
C LEU A 243 26.93 17.78 -12.27
N TRP A 244 26.03 18.59 -12.80
CA TRP A 244 25.90 18.74 -14.25
C TRP A 244 26.99 19.68 -14.78
N GLY A 245 28.03 19.11 -15.38
CA GLY A 245 29.14 19.85 -15.97
C GLY A 245 29.36 19.53 -17.45
N PRO A 246 30.32 20.22 -18.12
CA PRO A 246 30.61 20.01 -19.54
C PRO A 246 30.96 18.57 -19.89
N LYS A 247 31.60 17.81 -18.98
CA LYS A 247 31.89 16.40 -19.18
C LYS A 247 30.62 15.54 -19.17
N THR A 248 29.71 15.76 -18.22
CA THR A 248 28.40 15.09 -18.15
C THR A 248 27.59 15.39 -19.43
N GLN A 249 27.55 16.66 -19.85
CA GLN A 249 26.88 17.08 -21.09
C GLN A 249 27.47 16.39 -22.32
N ALA A 250 28.80 16.37 -22.44
CA ALA A 250 29.49 15.76 -23.59
C ALA A 250 29.30 14.24 -23.63
N ALA A 251 29.31 13.58 -22.47
CA ALA A 251 29.08 12.14 -22.35
C ALA A 251 27.64 11.76 -22.69
N LEU A 252 26.63 12.56 -22.32
CA LEU A 252 25.25 12.32 -22.73
C LEU A 252 25.09 12.52 -24.24
N GLY A 253 25.72 13.57 -24.80
CA GLY A 253 25.92 13.74 -26.24
C GLY A 253 24.65 13.52 -27.09
N ARG A 254 24.67 12.48 -27.93
CA ARG A 254 23.55 12.03 -28.77
C ARG A 254 22.99 10.68 -28.33
N HIS A 255 23.33 10.23 -27.12
CA HIS A 255 22.80 8.99 -26.58
C HIS A 255 21.30 9.12 -26.33
N TYR A 256 20.61 8.01 -26.54
CA TYR A 256 19.18 7.87 -26.31
C TYR A 256 18.89 6.44 -25.86
N VAL A 257 17.69 6.22 -25.32
CA VAL A 257 17.13 4.88 -25.13
C VAL A 257 15.71 4.81 -25.69
N LYS A 258 15.32 3.64 -26.21
CA LYS A 258 14.01 3.39 -26.84
C LYS A 258 13.51 1.97 -26.61
N TYR A 259 12.25 1.73 -26.98
CA TYR A 259 11.59 0.43 -26.85
C TYR A 259 12.44 -0.75 -27.34
N GLY A 260 12.53 -1.79 -26.51
CA GLY A 260 13.25 -3.03 -26.77
C GLY A 260 14.74 -3.03 -26.40
N GLU A 261 15.26 -1.92 -25.87
CA GLU A 261 16.65 -1.84 -25.39
C GLU A 261 16.76 -2.25 -23.92
N THR A 262 17.88 -2.91 -23.57
CA THR A 262 18.21 -3.30 -22.19
C THR A 262 19.60 -2.75 -21.83
N GLN A 263 19.67 -1.76 -20.94
CA GLN A 263 20.92 -1.08 -20.59
C GLN A 263 20.78 -0.25 -19.30
N TYR A 264 21.90 0.16 -18.68
CA TYR A 264 21.86 0.92 -17.43
C TYR A 264 21.32 2.35 -17.59
N MET A 265 21.38 2.93 -18.79
CA MET A 265 20.71 4.19 -19.10
C MET A 265 19.18 4.08 -19.05
N VAL A 266 18.62 2.88 -19.26
CA VAL A 266 17.18 2.64 -19.05
C VAL A 266 16.87 2.65 -17.56
N THR A 267 17.69 1.99 -16.72
CA THR A 267 17.60 2.10 -15.25
C THR A 267 17.65 3.57 -14.80
N ALA A 268 18.58 4.36 -15.37
CA ALA A 268 18.66 5.78 -15.05
C ALA A 268 17.40 6.54 -15.44
N LEU A 269 16.81 6.26 -16.60
CA LEU A 269 15.57 6.87 -17.05
C LEU A 269 14.40 6.56 -16.11
N GLU A 270 14.24 5.30 -15.71
CA GLU A 270 13.18 4.86 -14.79
C GLU A 270 13.28 5.58 -13.44
N ILE A 271 14.49 5.65 -12.88
CA ILE A 271 14.76 6.36 -11.61
C ILE A 271 14.50 7.87 -11.75
N LEU A 272 14.93 8.48 -12.85
CA LEU A 272 14.72 9.90 -13.11
C LEU A 272 13.24 10.26 -13.26
N LEU A 273 12.45 9.40 -13.91
CA LEU A 273 11.00 9.56 -14.02
C LEU A 273 10.34 9.48 -12.64
N LEU A 274 10.75 8.52 -11.81
CA LEU A 274 10.27 8.40 -10.43
C LEU A 274 10.56 9.66 -9.60
N LEU A 275 11.79 10.19 -9.67
CA LEU A 275 12.16 11.44 -9.00
C LEU A 275 11.35 12.65 -9.50
N LYS A 276 10.82 12.59 -10.72
CA LYS A 276 9.90 13.58 -11.29
C LYS A 276 8.42 13.21 -11.11
N SER A 277 8.14 12.29 -10.19
CA SER A 277 6.80 11.81 -9.87
C SER A 277 6.04 11.24 -11.09
N ARG A 278 6.76 10.58 -12.00
CA ARG A 278 6.22 9.85 -13.16
C ARG A 278 6.46 8.36 -12.96
N ASN A 279 5.45 7.54 -13.24
CA ASN A 279 5.55 6.10 -13.06
C ASN A 279 6.14 5.44 -14.33
N PRO A 280 7.37 4.89 -14.29
CA PRO A 280 7.95 4.15 -15.42
C PRO A 280 7.37 2.75 -15.62
N GLY A 281 6.60 2.23 -14.66
CA GLY A 281 6.07 0.85 -14.67
C GLY A 281 6.95 -0.18 -13.97
N GLY A 282 8.10 0.24 -13.43
CA GLY A 282 9.10 -0.62 -12.80
C GLY A 282 10.46 0.07 -12.71
N VAL A 283 11.39 -0.50 -11.95
CA VAL A 283 12.82 -0.17 -12.07
C VAL A 283 13.59 -1.47 -12.15
N GLU A 284 14.28 -1.68 -13.26
CA GLU A 284 15.04 -2.86 -13.58
C GLU A 284 16.53 -2.50 -13.67
N CYS A 285 17.43 -3.45 -13.38
CA CYS A 285 18.88 -3.19 -13.37
C CYS A 285 19.66 -4.39 -13.95
N PRO A 286 20.14 -4.33 -15.21
CA PRO A 286 19.94 -3.24 -16.17
C PRO A 286 18.45 -3.08 -16.56
N GLY A 287 18.06 -1.87 -16.92
CA GLY A 287 16.67 -1.51 -17.22
C GLY A 287 16.21 -2.07 -18.55
N GLU A 288 14.93 -2.44 -18.68
CA GLU A 288 14.33 -2.90 -19.94
C GLU A 288 13.31 -1.88 -20.44
N PHE A 289 13.52 -1.34 -21.64
CA PHE A 289 12.62 -0.34 -22.20
C PHE A 289 11.37 -1.02 -22.77
N GLY A 290 10.43 -1.33 -21.88
CA GLY A 290 9.13 -1.94 -22.19
C GLY A 290 8.03 -0.93 -22.54
N SER A 291 6.84 -1.45 -22.79
CA SER A 291 5.67 -0.65 -23.19
C SER A 291 5.23 0.36 -22.13
N ASN A 292 5.36 0.02 -20.84
CA ASN A 292 5.01 0.93 -19.74
C ASN A 292 5.92 2.15 -19.73
N LEU A 293 7.23 1.95 -19.92
CA LEU A 293 8.21 3.01 -20.00
C LEU A 293 8.01 3.86 -21.27
N THR A 294 7.65 3.25 -22.40
CA THR A 294 7.25 3.98 -23.62
C THR A 294 6.09 4.92 -23.37
N SER A 295 5.04 4.47 -22.67
CA SER A 295 3.91 5.31 -22.31
C SER A 295 4.32 6.44 -21.37
N ALA A 296 5.16 6.17 -20.37
CA ALA A 296 5.65 7.18 -19.43
C ALA A 296 6.47 8.28 -20.13
N VAL A 297 7.38 7.90 -21.03
CA VAL A 297 8.19 8.83 -21.83
C VAL A 297 7.31 9.66 -22.76
N THR A 298 6.37 9.02 -23.47
CA THR A 298 5.43 9.69 -24.37
C THR A 298 4.57 10.73 -23.63
N GLN A 299 4.10 10.38 -22.43
CA GLN A 299 3.34 11.31 -21.60
C GLN A 299 4.21 12.46 -21.12
N TYR A 300 5.44 12.19 -20.67
CA TYR A 300 6.38 13.24 -20.26
C TYR A 300 6.65 14.22 -21.40
N GLN A 301 6.91 13.73 -22.61
CA GLN A 301 7.11 14.57 -23.81
C GLN A 301 5.89 15.43 -24.11
N THR A 302 4.69 14.83 -24.06
CA THR A 302 3.43 15.55 -24.28
C THR A 302 3.24 16.68 -23.27
N ASP A 303 3.48 16.41 -21.99
CA ASP A 303 3.34 17.40 -20.90
C ASP A 303 4.30 18.58 -21.04
N HIS A 304 5.43 18.40 -21.74
CA HIS A 304 6.43 19.45 -22.01
C HIS A 304 6.24 20.11 -23.39
N GLY A 305 5.16 19.79 -24.11
CA GLY A 305 4.86 20.34 -25.43
C GLY A 305 5.80 19.86 -26.53
N TRP A 306 6.45 18.70 -26.34
CA TRP A 306 7.34 18.10 -27.32
C TRP A 306 6.61 17.08 -28.19
N SER A 307 7.26 16.66 -29.28
CA SER A 307 6.75 15.54 -30.07
C SER A 307 6.82 14.24 -29.23
N PRO A 308 5.72 13.46 -29.14
CA PRO A 308 5.65 12.20 -28.39
C PRO A 308 6.36 11.06 -29.15
N THR A 309 7.68 11.12 -29.25
CA THR A 309 8.47 10.14 -30.00
C THR A 309 8.57 8.79 -29.29
N GLY A 310 8.33 8.73 -27.97
CA GLY A 310 8.54 7.54 -27.16
C GLY A 310 10.03 7.17 -26.98
N ILE A 311 10.94 8.05 -27.41
CA ILE A 311 12.40 7.91 -27.28
C ILE A 311 12.87 8.86 -26.20
N ALA A 312 13.65 8.36 -25.24
CA ALA A 312 14.31 9.19 -24.26
C ALA A 312 15.68 9.63 -24.80
N ASP A 313 15.73 10.84 -25.36
CA ASP A 313 16.93 11.45 -25.93
C ASP A 313 17.63 12.41 -24.95
N ALA A 314 18.78 12.94 -25.36
CA ALA A 314 19.58 13.82 -24.50
C ALA A 314 18.81 15.04 -23.94
N PRO A 315 17.96 15.76 -24.72
CA PRO A 315 17.08 16.81 -24.19
C PRO A 315 16.14 16.32 -23.07
N LEU A 316 15.53 15.14 -23.24
CA LEU A 316 14.67 14.56 -22.21
C LEU A 316 15.45 14.22 -20.94
N PHE A 317 16.59 13.55 -21.05
CA PHE A 317 17.45 13.25 -19.90
C PHE A 317 17.89 14.52 -19.17
N HIS A 318 18.29 15.55 -19.91
CA HIS A 318 18.65 16.83 -19.32
C HIS A 318 17.47 17.47 -18.57
N SER A 319 16.27 17.48 -19.17
CA SER A 319 15.05 18.01 -18.54
C SER A 319 14.68 17.29 -17.24
N LEU A 320 14.89 15.98 -17.16
CA LEU A 320 14.67 15.21 -15.93
C LEU A 320 15.67 15.53 -14.82
N THR A 321 16.81 16.16 -15.14
CA THR A 321 17.85 16.51 -14.16
C THR A 321 17.84 17.97 -13.71
N VAL A 322 17.01 18.83 -14.31
CA VAL A 322 16.91 20.26 -13.97
C VAL A 322 15.76 20.58 -13.01
#